data_AF-A0A839PH42-F1
#
_entry.id   AF-A0A839PH42-F1
#
_cell.length_a   1.000
_cell.length_b   1.000
_cell.length_c   1.000
_cell.angle_alpha   90.00
_cell.angle_beta   90.00
_cell.angle_gamma   90.00
#
_symmetry.space_group_name_H-M   'P 1'
#
loop_
_entity.id
_entity.type
_entity.pdbx_description
1 polymer ?
#
loop_
_entity_poly.entity_id
_entity_poly.type
_entity_poly.pdbx_seq_one_letter_code
_entity_poly.pdbx_strand_id
1 'polypeptide(L)'
;MGKWRVPAYPESSRLSRAIAAATCTGYRAGTGRLILLAAGASALLVSGAYAASQDMAAYRIKPSEVTLPQGVPLGSYRRIIRPFENWDLICDEDLQAKRRVCNISQSFIDQKSELVFSWSLAADEKGKPFMILRAPSQLGTGSKISLGFAGRKKPVDVQLNACDSTICLSYLPVGPIIRQQIESEGSVKISYSMPSGANISLDAPLKGLKAALSAIN
;
A
#
# COMPACT_ATOMS: atom_id res chain seq x y z
N MET A 1 3.08 23.05 -26.56
CA MET A 1 2.00 23.22 -25.56
C MET A 1 0.95 22.15 -25.79
N GLY A 2 1.11 20.97 -25.19
CA GLY A 2 0.14 19.87 -25.30
C GLY A 2 -0.76 19.85 -24.07
N LYS A 3 -2.09 19.88 -24.25
CA LYS A 3 -3.05 19.65 -23.17
C LYS A 3 -3.01 18.17 -22.79
N TRP A 4 -2.55 17.86 -21.59
CA TRP A 4 -2.48 16.48 -21.07
C TRP A 4 -3.79 16.12 -20.37
N ARG A 5 -4.41 15.01 -20.79
CA ARG A 5 -5.58 14.43 -20.12
C ARG A 5 -5.11 13.41 -19.09
N VAL A 6 -5.49 13.62 -17.83
CA VAL A 6 -5.42 12.61 -16.77
C VAL A 6 -6.67 11.74 -16.89
N PRO A 7 -6.59 10.40 -16.68
CA PRO A 7 -7.78 9.55 -16.64
C PRO A 7 -8.33 9.43 -15.20
N ALA A 8 -9.67 9.40 -15.11
CA ALA A 8 -10.44 9.07 -13.92
C ALA A 8 -10.08 7.69 -13.34
N TYR A 9 -9.89 7.63 -12.01
CA TYR A 9 -9.87 6.38 -11.26
C TYR A 9 -11.25 5.72 -11.33
N PRO A 10 -11.37 4.41 -11.64
CA PRO A 10 -12.65 3.73 -11.60
C PRO A 10 -13.11 3.53 -10.15
N GLU A 11 -14.32 4.00 -9.87
CA GLU A 11 -15.11 3.70 -8.67
C GLU A 11 -15.42 2.20 -8.62
N SER A 12 -14.67 1.43 -7.82
CA SER A 12 -15.02 0.04 -7.53
C SER A 12 -16.09 -0.02 -6.42
N SER A 13 -17.33 0.33 -6.76
CA SER A 13 -18.47 0.06 -5.88
C SER A 13 -19.69 -0.39 -6.69
N ARG A 14 -19.76 -1.70 -6.96
CA ARG A 14 -21.00 -2.47 -7.15
C ARG A 14 -20.61 -3.89 -7.56
N LEU A 15 -20.78 -4.84 -6.65
CA LEU A 15 -21.42 -6.12 -6.94
C LEU A 15 -21.82 -6.77 -5.61
N SER A 16 -23.13 -6.85 -5.43
CA SER A 16 -23.83 -7.47 -4.31
C SER A 16 -23.97 -8.98 -4.53
N ARG A 17 -23.97 -9.70 -3.41
CA ARG A 17 -24.80 -10.88 -3.06
C ARG A 17 -24.47 -12.28 -3.61
N ALA A 18 -24.31 -13.15 -2.60
CA ALA A 18 -24.97 -14.44 -2.37
C ALA A 18 -24.44 -15.71 -3.05
N ILE A 19 -23.82 -16.59 -2.25
CA ILE A 19 -23.94 -18.07 -2.31
C ILE A 19 -23.80 -18.56 -0.84
N ALA A 20 -24.89 -18.82 -0.12
CA ALA A 20 -25.56 -20.11 0.06
C ALA A 20 -24.75 -21.15 0.83
N ALA A 21 -25.27 -21.49 2.02
CA ALA A 21 -24.77 -22.53 2.90
C ALA A 21 -24.92 -23.92 2.28
N ALA A 22 -23.87 -24.74 2.35
CA ALA A 22 -23.92 -26.16 2.08
C ALA A 22 -23.61 -26.93 3.37
N THR A 23 -24.67 -27.42 4.01
CA THR A 23 -24.63 -28.45 5.04
C THR A 23 -24.28 -29.79 4.39
N CYS A 24 -23.14 -30.38 4.76
CA CYS A 24 -22.85 -31.78 4.44
C CYS A 24 -23.32 -32.67 5.58
N THR A 25 -24.40 -33.40 5.31
CA THR A 25 -24.97 -34.44 6.15
C THR A 25 -24.37 -35.79 5.76
N GLY A 26 -23.85 -36.54 6.75
CA GLY A 26 -23.84 -38.00 6.77
C GLY A 26 -22.67 -38.73 6.10
N TYR A 27 -21.97 -39.56 6.87
CA TYR A 27 -21.95 -41.00 6.61
C TYR A 27 -21.73 -41.77 7.90
N ARG A 28 -22.57 -42.79 8.09
CA ARG A 28 -22.64 -43.70 9.23
C ARG A 28 -21.97 -45.01 8.80
N ALA A 29 -20.97 -45.47 9.54
CA ALA A 29 -20.48 -46.85 9.53
C ALA A 29 -20.05 -47.14 10.99
N GLY A 30 -20.50 -48.18 11.68
CA GLY A 30 -20.79 -49.52 11.22
C GLY A 30 -19.81 -50.47 11.91
N THR A 31 -20.07 -50.73 13.20
CA THR A 31 -19.64 -51.85 14.06
C THR A 31 -18.53 -52.80 13.60
N GLY A 32 -17.50 -52.93 14.44
CA GLY A 32 -16.58 -54.08 14.45
C GLY A 32 -15.77 -54.15 15.76
N ARG A 33 -16.31 -54.80 16.78
CA ARG A 33 -15.56 -55.30 17.95
C ARG A 33 -14.79 -56.54 17.51
N LEU A 34 -13.49 -56.64 17.74
CA LEU A 34 -12.83 -57.94 17.96
C LEU A 34 -11.44 -57.76 18.65
N ILE A 35 -11.37 -58.31 19.87
CA ILE A 35 -10.26 -59.05 20.52
C ILE A 35 -8.96 -58.31 20.88
N LEU A 36 -8.84 -58.09 22.20
CA LEU A 36 -7.59 -57.95 22.97
C LEU A 36 -6.90 -59.30 23.13
N LEU A 37 -5.62 -59.43 22.75
CA LEU A 37 -4.68 -60.38 23.33
C LEU A 37 -3.23 -59.84 23.33
N ALA A 38 -2.75 -59.64 24.56
CA ALA A 38 -1.41 -59.86 25.13
C ALA A 38 -0.11 -59.59 24.34
N ALA A 39 0.68 -58.68 24.91
CA ALA A 39 2.08 -58.82 25.34
C ALA A 39 3.09 -59.55 24.43
N GLY A 40 4.06 -58.77 23.93
CA GLY A 40 5.34 -59.27 23.41
C GLY A 40 6.33 -58.12 23.28
N ALA A 41 7.26 -58.01 24.23
CA ALA A 41 8.36 -57.07 24.20
C ALA A 41 9.35 -57.43 23.08
N SER A 42 9.70 -56.47 22.23
CA SER A 42 10.89 -56.52 21.38
C SER A 42 11.35 -55.10 21.08
N ALA A 43 12.41 -54.69 21.77
CA ALA A 43 13.17 -53.49 21.47
C ALA A 43 14.08 -53.78 20.26
N LEU A 44 13.82 -53.11 19.13
CA LEU A 44 14.78 -52.96 18.04
C LEU A 44 14.92 -51.47 17.73
N LEU A 45 16.06 -50.94 18.13
CA LEU A 45 16.58 -49.64 17.76
C LEU A 45 16.82 -49.63 16.25
N VAL A 46 15.97 -48.95 15.48
CA VAL A 46 16.31 -48.51 14.13
C VAL A 46 16.52 -47.00 14.18
N SER A 47 17.79 -46.66 14.20
CA SER A 47 18.34 -45.33 14.00
C SER A 47 17.94 -44.80 12.63
N GLY A 48 17.64 -43.50 12.58
CA GLY A 48 18.01 -42.67 11.44
C GLY A 48 17.18 -42.82 10.17
N ALA A 49 16.03 -42.17 10.15
CA ALA A 49 15.71 -41.32 9.01
C ALA A 49 15.09 -40.04 9.56
N TYR A 50 15.93 -39.13 10.03
CA TYR A 50 15.62 -37.72 9.83
C TYR A 50 15.51 -37.55 8.33
N ALA A 51 14.31 -37.69 7.78
CA ALA A 51 13.96 -36.94 6.58
C ALA A 51 14.01 -35.48 7.03
N ALA A 52 15.22 -34.93 7.08
CA ALA A 52 15.42 -33.52 6.86
C ALA A 52 14.77 -33.29 5.50
N SER A 53 13.51 -32.84 5.50
CA SER A 53 12.98 -32.12 4.37
C SER A 53 13.92 -30.94 4.22
N GLN A 54 14.91 -31.12 3.36
CA GLN A 54 15.84 -30.05 3.04
C GLN A 54 14.99 -28.87 2.64
N ASP A 55 15.29 -27.77 3.32
CA ASP A 55 14.72 -26.46 3.18
C ASP A 55 14.91 -25.97 1.73
N MET A 56 14.11 -26.51 0.80
CA MET A 56 14.02 -26.04 -0.58
C MET A 56 13.07 -24.85 -0.64
N ALA A 57 13.41 -23.80 0.08
CA ALA A 57 13.02 -22.45 -0.28
C ALA A 57 14.26 -21.65 -0.65
N ALA A 58 15.21 -22.24 -1.38
CA ALA A 58 16.55 -21.66 -1.44
C ALA A 58 16.58 -20.32 -2.20
N TYR A 59 15.91 -20.18 -3.35
CA TYR A 59 15.90 -18.92 -4.11
C TYR A 59 14.63 -18.79 -4.96
N ARG A 60 14.10 -17.56 -5.07
CA ARG A 60 12.97 -17.22 -5.94
C ARG A 60 13.35 -16.06 -6.84
N ILE A 61 12.79 -16.05 -8.06
CA ILE A 61 12.91 -14.89 -8.95
C ILE A 61 12.24 -13.70 -8.25
N LYS A 62 12.99 -12.61 -8.05
CA LYS A 62 12.41 -11.35 -7.60
C LYS A 62 11.45 -10.86 -8.69
N PRO A 63 10.17 -10.61 -8.39
CA PRO A 63 9.24 -10.08 -9.37
C PRO A 63 9.70 -8.71 -9.86
N SER A 64 9.25 -8.32 -11.07
CA SER A 64 9.45 -6.96 -11.58
C SER A 64 8.89 -5.94 -10.59
N GLU A 65 9.64 -4.85 -10.35
CA GLU A 65 9.18 -3.71 -9.55
C GLU A 65 8.09 -2.91 -10.28
N VAL A 66 7.97 -3.11 -11.59
CA VAL A 66 6.99 -2.45 -12.45
C VAL A 66 5.96 -3.48 -12.91
N THR A 67 4.72 -3.27 -12.51
CA THR A 67 3.56 -4.05 -12.96
C THR A 67 2.95 -3.39 -14.19
N LEU A 68 2.66 -4.18 -15.23
CA LEU A 68 2.01 -3.69 -16.44
C LEU A 68 0.53 -3.38 -16.17
N PRO A 69 0.03 -2.19 -16.55
CA PRO A 69 -1.40 -1.95 -16.60
C PRO A 69 -2.09 -2.89 -17.60
N GLN A 70 -3.37 -3.18 -17.37
CA GLN A 70 -4.14 -4.05 -18.25
C GLN A 70 -4.17 -3.50 -19.69
N GLY A 71 -3.86 -4.37 -20.65
CA GLY A 71 -3.88 -4.03 -22.07
C GLY A 71 -2.63 -3.31 -22.61
N VAL A 72 -1.62 -3.06 -21.77
CA VAL A 72 -0.34 -2.48 -22.21
C VAL A 72 0.63 -3.60 -22.61
N PRO A 73 1.17 -3.60 -23.85
CA PRO A 73 2.11 -4.65 -24.30
C PRO A 73 3.40 -4.71 -23.49
N LEU A 74 3.98 -5.92 -23.37
CA LEU A 74 5.30 -6.13 -22.77
C LEU A 74 6.35 -5.26 -23.45
N GLY A 75 7.25 -4.65 -22.66
CA GLY A 75 8.31 -3.76 -23.16
C GLY A 75 7.85 -2.36 -23.57
N SER A 76 6.54 -2.08 -23.59
CA SER A 76 5.99 -0.75 -23.94
C SER A 76 5.66 0.15 -22.75
N TYR A 77 5.96 -0.31 -21.53
CA TYR A 77 5.75 0.45 -20.30
C TYR A 77 7.06 0.65 -19.57
N ARG A 78 7.31 1.87 -19.10
CA ARG A 78 8.52 2.22 -18.37
C ARG A 78 8.18 3.08 -17.16
N ARG A 79 8.80 2.77 -16.02
CA ARG A 79 8.83 3.63 -14.84
C ARG A 79 10.18 4.33 -14.75
N ILE A 80 10.17 5.64 -14.54
CA ILE A 80 11.34 6.46 -14.25
C ILE A 80 11.19 6.98 -12.83
N ILE A 81 12.17 6.70 -11.98
CA ILE A 81 12.23 7.18 -10.58
C ILE A 81 13.39 8.16 -10.46
N ARG A 82 13.11 9.37 -9.99
CA ARG A 82 14.14 10.38 -9.71
C ARG A 82 14.04 10.82 -8.25
N PRO A 83 15.08 10.60 -7.44
CA PRO A 83 15.09 11.00 -6.05
C PRO A 83 15.37 12.50 -5.89
N PHE A 84 14.69 13.11 -4.94
CA PHE A 84 14.82 14.50 -4.52
C PHE A 84 14.73 14.55 -2.99
N GLU A 85 15.86 14.37 -2.32
CA GLU A 85 15.93 14.33 -0.85
C GLU A 85 14.98 13.25 -0.29
N ASN A 86 13.90 13.66 0.38
CA ASN A 86 12.92 12.77 1.00
C ASN A 86 11.73 12.45 0.07
N TRP A 87 11.84 12.78 -1.23
CA TRP A 87 10.78 12.63 -2.22
C TRP A 87 11.26 11.87 -3.44
N ASP A 88 10.41 11.01 -3.98
CA ASP A 88 10.62 10.34 -5.25
C ASP A 88 9.65 10.90 -6.29
N LEU A 89 10.18 11.42 -7.39
CA LEU A 89 9.40 11.69 -8.59
C LEU A 89 9.34 10.42 -9.43
N ILE A 90 8.17 9.80 -9.46
CA ILE A 90 7.89 8.57 -10.19
C ILE A 90 7.04 8.93 -11.39
N CYS A 91 7.54 8.66 -12.60
CA CYS A 91 6.80 8.82 -13.83
C CYS A 91 6.63 7.48 -14.53
N ASP A 92 5.38 7.13 -14.79
CA ASP A 92 4.99 5.96 -15.55
C ASP A 92 4.65 6.37 -16.98
N GLU A 93 5.30 5.72 -17.94
CA GLU A 93 5.18 6.01 -19.36
C GLU A 93 4.66 4.80 -20.13
N ASP A 94 3.57 5.02 -20.85
CA ASP A 94 3.10 4.14 -21.92
C ASP A 94 3.70 4.65 -23.23
N LEU A 95 4.69 3.91 -23.74
CA LEU A 95 5.49 4.29 -24.90
C LEU A 95 4.68 4.20 -26.20
N GLN A 96 3.70 3.30 -26.27
CA GLN A 96 2.82 3.18 -27.44
C GLN A 96 1.76 4.26 -27.44
N ALA A 97 1.08 4.50 -26.31
CA ALA A 97 0.09 5.56 -26.18
C ALA A 97 0.72 6.96 -26.08
N LYS A 98 2.04 7.05 -25.95
CA LYS A 98 2.80 8.30 -25.72
C LYS A 98 2.24 9.10 -24.55
N ARG A 99 1.88 8.40 -23.48
CA ARG A 99 1.25 8.97 -22.29
C ARG A 99 2.18 8.80 -21.10
N ARG A 100 2.41 9.90 -20.39
CA ARG A 100 3.20 9.94 -19.17
C ARG A 100 2.35 10.42 -18.01
N VAL A 101 2.40 9.72 -16.88
CA VAL A 101 1.74 10.11 -15.63
C VAL A 101 2.79 10.15 -14.53
N CYS A 102 2.94 11.31 -13.90
CA CYS A 102 3.92 11.49 -12.83
C CYS A 102 3.23 11.72 -11.49
N ASN A 103 3.83 11.19 -10.44
CA ASN A 103 3.50 11.48 -9.04
C ASN A 103 4.80 11.76 -8.28
N ILE A 104 4.72 12.61 -7.25
CA ILE A 104 5.85 12.85 -6.34
C ILE A 104 5.45 12.32 -4.97
N SER A 105 6.15 11.34 -4.44
CA SER A 105 5.75 10.64 -3.22
C SER A 105 6.82 10.67 -2.14
N GLN A 106 6.38 10.68 -0.89
CA GLN A 106 7.18 10.41 0.29
C GLN A 106 6.47 9.34 1.10
N SER A 107 7.25 8.37 1.60
CA SER A 107 6.73 7.22 2.34
C SER A 107 7.52 7.01 3.62
N PHE A 108 6.81 6.63 4.68
CA PHE A 108 7.31 6.23 5.97
C PHE A 108 7.00 4.76 6.14
N ILE A 109 8.03 3.96 6.42
CA ILE A 109 7.91 2.53 6.70
C ILE A 109 8.44 2.24 8.09
N ASP A 110 7.97 1.15 8.69
CA ASP A 110 8.47 0.67 9.97
C ASP A 110 9.69 -0.26 9.79
N GLN A 111 10.16 -0.86 10.89
CA GLN A 111 11.30 -1.78 10.88
C GLN A 111 11.04 -3.07 10.09
N LYS A 112 9.77 -3.42 9.83
CA LYS A 112 9.37 -4.58 9.02
C LYS A 112 9.14 -4.21 7.56
N SER A 113 9.47 -2.97 7.17
CA SER A 113 9.17 -2.41 5.85
C SER A 113 7.67 -2.34 5.54
N GLU A 114 6.82 -2.31 6.57
CA GLU A 114 5.38 -2.08 6.41
C GLU A 114 5.11 -0.58 6.29
N LEU A 115 4.16 -0.19 5.44
CA LEU A 115 3.78 1.20 5.27
C LEU A 115 3.19 1.74 6.57
N VAL A 116 3.79 2.80 7.12
CA VAL A 116 3.23 3.58 8.24
C VAL A 116 2.39 4.71 7.68
N PHE A 117 2.92 5.49 6.75
CA PHE A 117 2.19 6.56 6.10
C PHE A 117 2.85 6.85 4.76
N SER A 118 2.08 7.19 3.74
CA SER A 118 2.64 7.84 2.56
C SER A 118 1.73 8.93 2.07
N TRP A 119 2.31 9.88 1.38
CA TRP A 119 1.54 10.83 0.61
C TRP A 119 2.21 11.15 -0.70
N SER A 120 1.39 11.46 -1.70
CA SER A 120 1.86 11.82 -3.02
C SER A 120 1.17 13.06 -3.54
N LEU A 121 1.94 13.97 -4.11
CA LEU A 121 1.43 15.09 -4.86
C LEU A 121 1.12 14.65 -6.30
N ALA A 122 -0.10 14.93 -6.74
CA ALA A 122 -0.59 14.69 -8.09
C ALA A 122 -1.40 15.90 -8.58
N ALA A 123 -1.76 15.89 -9.85
CA ALA A 123 -2.66 16.87 -10.45
C ALA A 123 -3.89 16.18 -11.04
N ASP A 124 -5.04 16.83 -10.96
CA ASP A 124 -6.26 16.34 -11.60
C ASP A 124 -6.23 16.59 -13.12
N GLU A 125 -7.28 16.20 -13.82
CA GLU A 125 -7.40 16.40 -15.28
C GLU A 125 -7.34 17.88 -15.69
N LYS A 126 -7.57 18.81 -14.77
CA LYS A 126 -7.50 20.26 -14.97
C LYS A 126 -6.17 20.85 -14.51
N GLY A 127 -5.23 20.02 -14.07
CA GLY A 127 -3.93 20.45 -13.54
C GLY A 127 -3.99 20.97 -12.11
N LYS A 128 -5.11 20.82 -11.39
CA LYS A 128 -5.23 21.29 -10.01
C LYS A 128 -4.49 20.33 -9.08
N PRO A 129 -3.52 20.81 -8.27
CA PRO A 129 -2.74 19.95 -7.41
C PRO A 129 -3.52 19.48 -6.17
N PHE A 130 -3.33 18.22 -5.80
CA PHE A 130 -3.82 17.63 -4.56
C PHE A 130 -2.84 16.61 -4.00
N MET A 131 -2.83 16.46 -2.67
CA MET A 131 -2.13 15.39 -1.98
C MET A 131 -3.07 14.18 -1.88
N ILE A 132 -2.53 13.00 -2.15
CA ILE A 132 -3.15 11.71 -1.85
C ILE A 132 -2.50 11.20 -0.59
N LEU A 133 -3.25 11.10 0.50
CA LEU A 133 -2.78 10.53 1.75
C LEU A 133 -3.12 9.05 1.77
N ARG A 134 -2.18 8.22 2.24
CA ARG A 134 -2.35 6.78 2.40
C ARG A 134 -1.86 6.37 3.78
N ALA A 135 -2.68 5.61 4.48
CA ALA A 135 -2.38 5.03 5.79
C ALA A 135 -2.81 3.56 5.82
N PRO A 136 -2.38 2.77 6.81
CA PRO A 136 -2.72 1.35 6.90
C PRO A 136 -4.24 1.11 6.92
N SER A 137 -4.72 0.06 6.26
CA SER A 137 -6.15 -0.28 6.19
C SER A 137 -6.79 -0.52 7.56
N GLN A 138 -6.00 -0.89 8.57
CA GLN A 138 -6.46 -1.12 9.94
C GLN A 138 -7.07 0.14 10.58
N LEU A 139 -6.74 1.35 10.10
CA LEU A 139 -7.40 2.57 10.58
C LEU A 139 -8.90 2.56 10.27
N GLY A 140 -9.31 1.97 9.14
CA GLY A 140 -10.69 1.96 8.67
C GLY A 140 -11.18 3.31 8.13
N THR A 141 -12.27 3.24 7.35
CA THR A 141 -12.93 4.41 6.77
C THR A 141 -13.48 5.30 7.87
N GLY A 142 -13.35 6.62 7.70
CA GLY A 142 -13.85 7.60 8.67
C GLY A 142 -12.83 8.01 9.74
N SER A 143 -11.73 7.26 9.88
CA SER A 143 -10.60 7.65 10.73
C SER A 143 -9.94 8.94 10.26
N LYS A 144 -9.27 9.63 11.18
CA LYS A 144 -8.67 10.96 10.92
C LYS A 144 -7.16 10.91 10.98
N ILE A 145 -6.53 11.64 10.07
CA ILE A 145 -5.10 11.98 10.09
C ILE A 145 -4.99 13.47 10.35
N SER A 146 -4.31 13.85 11.42
CA SER A 146 -4.09 15.25 11.78
C SER A 146 -2.77 15.74 11.18
N LEU A 147 -2.82 16.89 10.50
CA LEU A 147 -1.68 17.54 9.87
C LEU A 147 -1.37 18.87 10.59
N GLY A 148 -0.25 18.89 11.32
CA GLY A 148 0.32 20.07 11.95
C GLY A 148 1.20 20.85 10.98
N PHE A 149 0.86 22.11 10.73
CA PHE A 149 1.65 23.00 9.89
C PHE A 149 2.32 24.08 10.73
N ALA A 150 3.58 24.41 10.44
CA ALA A 150 4.25 25.53 11.08
C ALA A 150 3.46 26.84 10.87
N GLY A 151 3.35 27.65 11.93
CA GLY A 151 2.57 28.88 11.91
C GLY A 151 1.07 28.72 12.16
N ARG A 152 0.56 27.48 12.38
CA ARG A 152 -0.84 27.26 12.77
C ARG A 152 -0.95 26.70 14.19
N LYS A 153 -1.89 27.25 14.96
CA LYS A 153 -2.19 26.78 16.33
C LYS A 153 -2.95 25.45 16.38
N LYS A 154 -3.78 25.17 15.36
CA LYS A 154 -4.61 23.96 15.28
C LYS A 154 -4.22 23.13 14.05
N PRO A 155 -4.14 21.79 14.18
CA PRO A 155 -3.90 20.92 13.04
C PRO A 155 -5.10 20.91 12.08
N VAL A 156 -4.87 20.41 10.87
CA VAL A 156 -5.92 20.09 9.91
C VAL A 156 -6.21 18.60 10.00
N ASP A 157 -7.44 18.25 10.37
CA ASP A 157 -7.88 16.86 10.34
C ASP A 157 -8.37 16.50 8.94
N VAL A 158 -7.81 15.42 8.38
CA VAL A 158 -8.21 14.83 7.11
C VAL A 158 -8.86 13.49 7.40
N GLN A 159 -10.12 13.34 7.00
CA GLN A 159 -10.84 12.07 7.13
C GLN A 159 -10.44 11.11 6.00
N LEU A 160 -10.24 9.85 6.34
CA LEU A 160 -10.03 8.76 5.38
C LEU A 160 -11.36 8.38 4.75
N ASN A 161 -11.44 8.47 3.42
CA ASN A 161 -12.70 8.39 2.69
C ASN A 161 -12.98 6.98 2.14
N ALA A 162 -11.94 6.21 1.86
CA ALA A 162 -12.05 4.86 1.32
C ALA A 162 -10.88 4.00 1.79
N CYS A 163 -11.10 2.70 1.93
CA CYS A 163 -10.05 1.73 2.22
C CYS A 163 -10.20 0.50 1.32
N ASP A 164 -9.08 -0.08 0.95
CA ASP A 164 -9.00 -1.44 0.42
C ASP A 164 -8.40 -2.39 1.48
N SER A 165 -7.98 -3.59 1.07
CA SER A 165 -7.40 -4.58 1.99
C SER A 165 -6.06 -4.13 2.60
N THR A 166 -5.36 -3.18 1.99
CA THR A 166 -3.99 -2.78 2.33
C THR A 166 -3.88 -1.35 2.87
N ILE A 167 -4.64 -0.41 2.30
CA ILE A 167 -4.54 1.01 2.64
C ILE A 167 -5.91 1.66 2.80
N CYS A 168 -5.93 2.73 3.58
CA CYS A 168 -6.97 3.76 3.54
C CYS A 168 -6.43 5.01 2.86
N LEU A 169 -7.26 5.68 2.07
CA LEU A 169 -6.91 6.85 1.28
C LEU A 169 -7.79 8.08 1.57
N SER A 170 -7.21 9.26 1.39
CA SER A 170 -7.93 10.53 1.33
C SER A 170 -7.24 11.50 0.36
N TYR A 171 -8.00 12.50 -0.09
CA TYR A 171 -7.53 13.55 -0.97
C TYR A 171 -7.56 14.88 -0.24
N LEU A 172 -6.42 15.58 -0.21
CA LEU A 172 -6.27 16.90 0.38
C LEU A 172 -5.89 17.90 -0.70
N PRO A 173 -6.77 18.86 -1.05
CA PRO A 173 -6.43 19.92 -2.00
C PRO A 173 -5.19 20.70 -1.55
N VAL A 174 -4.28 20.99 -2.49
CA VAL A 174 -3.13 21.85 -2.19
C VAL A 174 -3.60 23.29 -2.12
N GLY A 175 -3.80 23.78 -0.88
CA GLY A 175 -4.18 25.16 -0.56
C GLY A 175 -2.97 26.08 -0.33
N PRO A 176 -3.20 27.37 -0.01
CA PRO A 176 -2.13 28.34 0.25
C PRO A 176 -1.15 27.92 1.35
N ILE A 177 -1.65 27.28 2.42
CA ILE A 177 -0.81 26.81 3.53
C ILE A 177 0.18 25.75 3.06
N ILE A 178 -0.28 24.73 2.33
CA ILE A 178 0.61 23.67 1.82
C ILE A 178 1.60 24.27 0.83
N ARG A 179 1.16 25.16 -0.07
CA ARG A 179 2.07 25.87 -0.99
C ARG A 179 3.16 26.62 -0.23
N GLN A 180 2.81 27.35 0.82
CA GLN A 180 3.79 28.08 1.62
C GLN A 180 4.81 27.14 2.26
N GLN A 181 4.38 26.00 2.80
CA GLN A 181 5.30 25.02 3.39
C GLN A 181 6.21 24.40 2.34
N ILE A 182 5.72 24.16 1.11
CA ILE A 182 6.55 23.70 -0.01
C ILE A 182 7.60 24.75 -0.37
N GLU A 183 7.19 26.02 -0.48
CA GLU A 183 8.10 27.12 -0.83
C GLU A 183 9.17 27.37 0.24
N SER A 184 8.83 27.18 1.51
CA SER A 184 9.76 27.34 2.62
C SER A 184 10.53 26.06 2.98
N GLU A 185 10.36 24.98 2.21
CA GLU A 185 10.91 23.64 2.52
C GLU A 185 10.62 23.19 3.97
N GLY A 186 9.45 23.55 4.49
CA GLY A 186 9.03 23.29 5.87
C GLY A 186 8.81 21.79 6.16
N SER A 187 8.33 21.50 7.37
CA SER A 187 7.93 20.14 7.76
C SER A 187 6.48 20.13 8.20
N VAL A 188 5.76 19.05 7.86
CA VAL A 188 4.38 18.81 8.27
C VAL A 188 4.36 17.70 9.29
N LYS A 189 3.82 17.97 10.47
CA LYS A 189 3.63 16.93 11.49
C LYS A 189 2.41 16.09 11.15
N ILE A 190 2.56 14.79 11.09
CA ILE A 190 1.49 13.84 10.74
C ILE A 190 1.22 12.98 11.96
N SER A 191 -0.03 12.95 12.42
CA SER A 191 -0.38 12.14 13.58
C SER A 191 -1.74 11.47 13.47
N TYR A 192 -1.84 10.25 14.00
CA TYR A 192 -3.08 9.48 14.10
C TYR A 192 -2.91 8.35 15.14
N SER A 193 -4.03 7.74 15.55
CA SER A 193 -4.03 6.63 16.51
C SER A 193 -4.43 5.33 15.81
N MET A 194 -3.69 4.25 16.10
CA MET A 194 -4.01 2.90 15.65
C MET A 194 -5.06 2.26 16.56
N PRO A 195 -5.87 1.31 16.05
CA PRO A 195 -6.81 0.55 16.89
C PRO A 195 -6.14 -0.21 18.04
N SER A 196 -4.84 -0.54 17.91
CA SER A 196 -4.03 -1.14 18.97
C SER A 196 -3.74 -0.19 20.15
N GLY A 197 -4.09 1.10 20.04
CA GLY A 197 -3.77 2.15 21.00
C GLY A 197 -2.43 2.85 20.75
N ALA A 198 -1.64 2.41 19.76
CA ALA A 198 -0.40 3.08 19.39
C ALA A 198 -0.69 4.45 18.76
N ASN A 199 0.03 5.49 19.18
CA ASN A 199 -0.04 6.82 18.59
C ASN A 199 1.14 7.02 17.64
N ILE A 200 0.83 7.33 16.39
CA ILE A 200 1.81 7.65 15.36
C ILE A 200 1.98 9.16 15.31
N SER A 201 3.23 9.63 15.32
CA SER A 201 3.62 11.02 15.12
C SER A 201 4.89 11.05 14.27
N LEU A 202 4.78 11.62 13.08
CA LEU A 202 5.86 11.70 12.08
C LEU A 202 6.11 13.16 11.72
N ASP A 203 7.36 13.52 11.49
CA ASP A 203 7.70 14.79 10.86
C ASP A 203 7.97 14.53 9.37
N ALA A 204 7.17 15.17 8.50
CA ALA A 204 7.22 15.02 7.05
C ALA A 204 7.88 16.23 6.39
N PRO A 205 9.22 16.20 6.18
CA PRO A 205 9.93 17.30 5.55
C PRO A 205 9.54 17.45 4.08
N LEU A 206 9.30 18.70 3.67
CA LEU A 206 8.97 19.08 2.29
C LEU A 206 10.22 19.49 1.48
N LYS A 207 11.41 19.48 2.10
CA LYS A 207 12.68 19.70 1.42
C LYS A 207 12.81 18.77 0.21
N GLY A 208 13.16 19.33 -0.95
CA GLY A 208 13.26 18.61 -2.22
C GLY A 208 11.98 18.58 -3.06
N LEU A 209 10.79 18.78 -2.47
CA LEU A 209 9.52 18.71 -3.21
C LEU A 209 9.40 19.81 -4.29
N LYS A 210 9.90 21.01 -4.03
CA LYS A 210 9.94 22.11 -5.02
C LYS A 210 10.80 21.77 -6.23
N ALA A 211 11.96 21.15 -6.00
CA ALA A 211 12.86 20.71 -7.06
C ALA A 211 12.22 19.57 -7.87
N ALA A 212 11.58 18.60 -7.19
CA ALA A 212 10.85 17.51 -7.83
C ALA A 212 9.71 18.04 -8.72
N LEU A 213 8.93 19.01 -8.24
CA LEU A 213 7.87 19.67 -9.01
C LEU A 213 8.39 20.33 -10.28
N SER A 214 9.52 21.03 -10.18
CA SER A 214 10.15 21.70 -11.31
C SER A 214 10.71 20.74 -12.37
N ALA A 215 10.89 19.46 -12.00
CA ALA A 215 11.40 18.44 -12.90
C ALA A 215 10.29 17.72 -13.69
N ILE A 216 9.01 18.00 -13.44
CA ILE A 216 7.89 17.46 -14.21
C ILE A 216 7.87 18.16 -15.59
N ASN A 217 8.44 17.49 -16.59
CA ASN A 217 8.53 17.93 -17.99
C ASN A 217 7.66 17.07 -18.90
#